data_AF-A0A317WQV7-F1
#
_entry.id   AF-A0A317WQV7-F1
#
_cell.length_a   1.000
_cell.length_b   1.000
_cell.length_c   1.000
_cell.angle_alpha   90.00
_cell.angle_beta   90.00
_cell.angle_gamma   90.00
#
_symmetry.space_group_name_H-M   'P 1'
#
loop_
_entity.id
_entity.type
_entity.pdbx_description
1 polymer ?
#
loop_
_entity_poly.entity_id
_entity_poly.type
_entity_poly.pdbx_seq_one_letter_code
_entity_poly.pdbx_strand_id
1 'polypeptide(L)'
;MKMLPVPQDGLQDVQAATEDDPESLSKFYDALAHGTLPSARLSISRGLEMVPTWPCPLPPQLVARGLSYRITVMSPRMLPTCDVRNPYLQSWFPLSLQDSALFPALLSSTLTHRRARCLLGDESPDSFDQQDRLFLASCYAHTVRALNGAMRQPLQDVRDATILAVLMLVESPTIQSERDWTKSPVFQAPLRGMQWLNVHGAREPHQAHQSGLCRLVQLKGGLPRIQLPGVAAAISFRVLVNATLTLSAPPLPFHPLAEGSPRTVRDFLDHCSDGRDARSDRMPSLGLTPDLAEVFEGMALYTAIVDRYVRGEIARPDTQEMCDQRNLIQHRLMSLPPADGSSEFDRFCEVCRVSAIIYSIGVIFPLPAATAPFSPLVQTLRTNLGDGPLEAGWHLSVDKSVLLWSITIGGIAAFATPERERFVRTLHGMTVDAGLSEWSTLRKSLKMMPWLESACDAAGEKLWNEAQQFGQPKQVRSSPVRLTYGTRLDDVQGPRRRTPACLSCRSRGVKCNKGMPCQSCVKHGTPCSYGNRDDTVVPARVHIFSIRKQPCQLCKRRKVRCDKERPCQNCKKAGLTCTPLSH
;
A
#
# COMPACT_ATOMS: atom_id res chain seq x y z
N MET A 1 -16.28 -23.22 23.89
CA MET A 1 -15.62 -22.30 22.91
C MET A 1 -15.42 -23.11 21.63
N LYS A 2 -15.80 -22.61 20.44
CA LYS A 2 -15.57 -23.37 19.19
C LYS A 2 -14.06 -23.47 18.92
N MET A 3 -13.59 -24.60 18.37
CA MET A 3 -12.17 -24.74 17.99
C MET A 3 -11.78 -23.68 16.95
N LEU A 4 -10.49 -23.31 16.90
CA LEU A 4 -10.01 -22.43 15.84
C LEU A 4 -10.17 -23.15 14.48
N PRO A 5 -10.84 -22.53 13.50
CA PRO A 5 -11.03 -23.14 12.19
C PRO A 5 -9.69 -23.22 11.45
N VAL A 6 -9.42 -24.38 10.85
CA VAL A 6 -8.35 -24.51 9.85
C VAL A 6 -8.92 -24.04 8.51
N PRO A 7 -8.34 -23.04 7.82
CA PRO A 7 -8.84 -22.59 6.52
C PRO A 7 -8.76 -23.72 5.48
N GLN A 8 -9.87 -24.01 4.80
CA GLN A 8 -9.91 -25.04 3.74
C GLN A 8 -9.31 -24.55 2.41
N ASP A 9 -9.34 -23.24 2.15
CA ASP A 9 -8.76 -22.67 0.94
C ASP A 9 -7.23 -22.53 1.06
N GLY A 10 -6.53 -23.38 0.31
CA GLY A 10 -5.07 -23.57 0.38
C GLY A 10 -4.64 -24.90 1.01
N LEU A 11 -5.59 -25.74 1.47
CA LEU A 11 -5.30 -27.07 2.01
C LEU A 11 -5.16 -28.17 0.93
N GLN A 12 -5.46 -27.93 -0.35
CA GLN A 12 -5.45 -29.00 -1.37
C GLN A 12 -4.07 -29.67 -1.56
N ASP A 13 -2.96 -28.92 -1.45
CA ASP A 13 -1.59 -29.47 -1.48
C ASP A 13 -1.15 -30.10 -0.14
N VAL A 14 -1.96 -30.00 0.92
CA VAL A 14 -1.60 -30.44 2.28
C VAL A 14 -2.52 -31.56 2.80
N GLN A 15 -3.81 -31.60 2.43
CA GLN A 15 -4.70 -32.73 2.73
C GLN A 15 -4.18 -34.03 2.11
N ALA A 16 -3.60 -33.96 0.91
CA ALA A 16 -2.89 -35.06 0.26
C ALA A 16 -1.67 -35.59 1.04
N ALA A 17 -1.22 -34.89 2.08
CA ALA A 17 -0.08 -35.25 2.94
C ALA A 17 -0.45 -35.36 4.44
N THR A 18 -1.72 -35.13 4.82
CA THR A 18 -2.17 -35.21 6.22
C THR A 18 -3.23 -36.27 6.50
N GLU A 19 -3.87 -36.84 5.47
CA GLU A 19 -4.96 -37.82 5.67
C GLU A 19 -4.52 -39.28 5.42
N ASP A 20 -3.45 -39.53 4.66
CA ASP A 20 -2.89 -40.89 4.46
C ASP A 20 -1.37 -40.96 4.71
N ASP A 21 -0.94 -42.03 5.40
CA ASP A 21 0.43 -42.51 5.64
C ASP A 21 1.44 -41.62 6.42
N PRO A 22 1.69 -41.92 7.72
CA PRO A 22 2.80 -41.35 8.50
C PRO A 22 4.21 -41.62 7.98
N GLU A 23 4.45 -42.68 7.18
CA GLU A 23 5.77 -42.93 6.58
C GLU A 23 6.10 -41.90 5.49
N SER A 24 5.10 -41.35 4.80
CA SER A 24 5.30 -40.32 3.77
C SER A 24 5.96 -39.06 4.33
N LEU A 25 5.57 -38.65 5.54
CA LEU A 25 6.17 -37.57 6.32
C LEU A 25 7.63 -37.87 6.68
N SER A 26 7.95 -39.11 7.10
CA SER A 26 9.34 -39.51 7.37
C SER A 26 10.21 -39.42 6.11
N LYS A 27 9.74 -40.00 5.01
CA LYS A 27 10.43 -39.99 3.70
C LYS A 27 10.61 -38.56 3.16
N PHE A 28 9.68 -37.65 3.47
CA PHE A 28 9.79 -36.22 3.16
C PHE A 28 10.85 -35.48 4.01
N TYR A 29 10.97 -35.81 5.31
CA TYR A 29 12.04 -35.26 6.16
C TYR A 29 13.44 -35.72 5.70
N ASP A 30 13.59 -36.99 5.30
CA ASP A 30 14.85 -37.51 4.76
C ASP A 30 15.22 -36.82 3.42
N ALA A 31 14.25 -36.62 2.52
CA ALA A 31 14.46 -35.91 1.26
C ALA A 31 14.92 -34.45 1.46
N LEU A 32 14.42 -33.76 2.49
CA LEU A 32 14.86 -32.41 2.86
C LEU A 32 16.26 -32.38 3.51
N ALA A 33 16.67 -33.44 4.20
CA ALA A 33 17.99 -33.53 4.83
C ALA A 33 19.14 -33.69 3.83
N HIS A 34 18.88 -34.28 2.64
CA HIS A 34 19.89 -34.59 1.63
C HIS A 34 20.04 -33.52 0.51
N GLY A 35 19.28 -32.43 0.56
CA GLY A 35 19.32 -31.36 -0.44
C GLY A 35 20.56 -30.44 -0.35
N THR A 36 21.67 -30.80 -1.01
CA THR A 36 22.86 -29.94 -1.11
C THR A 36 22.62 -28.71 -2.00
N LEU A 37 22.72 -27.49 -1.43
CA LEU A 37 22.75 -26.22 -2.18
C LEU A 37 23.84 -25.25 -1.67
N PRO A 38 24.29 -24.28 -2.49
CA PRO A 38 25.46 -23.46 -2.19
C PRO A 38 25.26 -22.42 -1.08
N SER A 39 26.31 -22.19 -0.28
CA SER A 39 26.31 -21.24 0.83
C SER A 39 26.27 -19.77 0.36
N ALA A 40 25.10 -19.14 0.46
CA ALA A 40 25.00 -17.69 0.58
C ALA A 40 25.26 -17.29 2.04
N ARG A 41 26.48 -16.82 2.34
CA ARG A 41 26.92 -16.50 3.71
C ARG A 41 26.22 -15.26 4.29
N LEU A 42 25.07 -15.47 4.92
CA LEU A 42 24.69 -14.66 6.08
C LEU A 42 25.41 -15.24 7.31
N SER A 43 26.19 -14.41 8.00
CA SER A 43 26.95 -14.85 9.18
C SER A 43 26.00 -15.21 10.33
N ILE A 44 25.77 -16.51 10.52
CA ILE A 44 25.08 -17.05 11.69
C ILE A 44 25.84 -16.58 12.93
N SER A 45 25.14 -15.97 13.88
CA SER A 45 25.69 -15.70 15.20
C SER A 45 25.93 -17.04 15.90
N ARG A 46 27.20 -17.36 16.18
CA ARG A 46 27.67 -18.66 16.71
C ARG A 46 26.94 -19.21 17.95
N GLY A 47 26.15 -18.39 18.65
CA GLY A 47 25.32 -18.83 19.79
C GLY A 47 24.03 -19.58 19.41
N LEU A 48 23.57 -19.54 18.15
CA LEU A 48 22.34 -20.25 17.73
C LEU A 48 22.56 -21.73 17.34
N GLU A 49 23.81 -22.17 17.21
CA GLU A 49 24.17 -23.55 16.82
C GLU A 49 24.10 -24.54 17.99
N MET A 50 23.81 -24.08 19.21
CA MET A 50 23.91 -24.87 20.46
C MET A 50 22.57 -25.33 21.06
N VAL A 51 21.44 -25.16 20.37
CA VAL A 51 20.12 -25.65 20.86
C VAL A 51 19.94 -27.12 20.44
N PRO A 52 19.92 -28.11 21.36
CA PRO A 52 19.99 -29.53 20.96
C PRO A 52 18.73 -30.03 20.23
N THR A 53 17.55 -29.51 20.60
CA THR A 53 16.26 -29.79 19.98
C THR A 53 15.35 -28.56 20.08
N TRP A 54 14.62 -28.24 19.01
CA TRP A 54 13.61 -27.17 19.04
C TRP A 54 12.30 -27.65 19.71
N PRO A 55 11.45 -26.75 20.24
CA PRO A 55 10.18 -27.12 20.91
C PRO A 55 9.14 -27.86 20.03
N CYS A 56 9.41 -27.98 18.74
CA CYS A 56 8.61 -28.71 17.76
C CYS A 56 9.52 -29.23 16.63
N PRO A 57 9.15 -30.33 15.93
CA PRO A 57 9.98 -30.95 14.89
C PRO A 57 9.96 -30.12 13.60
N LEU A 58 10.69 -28.99 13.59
CA LEU A 58 10.84 -28.10 12.44
C LEU A 58 12.28 -28.17 11.88
N PRO A 59 12.48 -28.07 10.55
CA PRO A 59 13.81 -28.18 9.94
C PRO A 59 14.80 -27.12 10.48
N PRO A 60 15.92 -27.52 11.13
CA PRO A 60 16.80 -26.61 11.85
C PRO A 60 17.36 -25.45 11.01
N GLN A 61 17.69 -25.69 9.74
CA GLN A 61 18.20 -24.66 8.83
C GLN A 61 17.15 -23.57 8.55
N LEU A 62 15.87 -23.94 8.40
CA LEU A 62 14.78 -23.01 8.14
C LEU A 62 14.39 -22.23 9.40
N VAL A 63 14.45 -22.90 10.56
CA VAL A 63 14.34 -22.25 11.87
C VAL A 63 15.44 -21.19 12.03
N ALA A 64 16.71 -21.54 11.77
CA ALA A 64 17.82 -20.61 11.86
C ALA A 64 17.67 -19.40 10.90
N ARG A 65 17.23 -19.65 9.65
CA ARG A 65 16.91 -18.60 8.66
C ARG A 65 15.82 -17.66 9.17
N GLY A 66 14.73 -18.21 9.71
CA GLY A 66 13.62 -17.44 10.29
C GLY A 66 14.01 -16.64 11.53
N LEU A 67 14.74 -17.24 12.48
CA LEU A 67 15.21 -16.55 13.67
C LEU A 67 16.20 -15.43 13.32
N SER A 68 17.15 -15.68 12.42
CA SER A 68 18.09 -14.66 11.94
C SER A 68 17.36 -13.44 11.36
N TYR A 69 16.39 -13.64 10.46
CA TYR A 69 15.56 -12.56 9.93
C TYR A 69 14.78 -11.83 11.05
N ARG A 70 14.14 -12.58 11.96
CA ARG A 70 13.32 -11.95 13.02
C ARG A 70 14.17 -11.06 13.94
N ILE A 71 15.35 -11.54 14.34
CA ILE A 71 16.26 -10.84 15.24
C ILE A 71 16.90 -9.62 14.54
N THR A 72 17.38 -9.76 13.31
CA THR A 72 18.15 -8.72 12.61
C THR A 72 17.29 -7.69 11.89
N VAL A 73 16.07 -8.06 11.46
CA VAL A 73 15.19 -7.21 10.65
C VAL A 73 13.92 -6.83 11.41
N MET A 74 13.12 -7.82 11.82
CA MET A 74 11.75 -7.58 12.28
C MET A 74 11.69 -6.89 13.65
N SER A 75 12.24 -7.55 14.68
CA SER A 75 12.07 -7.14 16.08
C SER A 75 12.63 -5.75 16.45
N PRO A 76 13.80 -5.29 15.95
CA PRO A 76 14.37 -3.99 16.33
C PRO A 76 13.50 -2.78 16.01
N ARG A 77 12.60 -2.89 15.01
CA ARG A 77 11.73 -1.80 14.55
C ARG A 77 10.24 -2.01 14.86
N MET A 78 9.84 -3.19 15.33
CA MET A 78 8.43 -3.50 15.65
C MET A 78 8.04 -2.99 17.04
N LEU A 79 8.96 -3.11 18.01
CA LEU A 79 8.93 -2.41 19.29
C LEU A 79 10.16 -1.48 19.33
N PRO A 80 10.07 -0.27 18.74
CA PRO A 80 11.15 0.70 18.86
C PRO A 80 11.31 1.06 20.34
N THR A 81 12.56 1.16 20.78
CA THR A 81 12.91 1.54 22.15
C THR A 81 14.20 2.37 22.11
N CYS A 82 14.25 3.40 22.95
CA CYS A 82 15.46 4.19 23.18
C CYS A 82 16.49 3.46 24.05
N ASP A 83 16.10 2.36 24.71
CA ASP A 83 16.95 1.52 25.54
C ASP A 83 17.66 0.41 24.76
N VAL A 84 18.72 -0.13 25.36
CA VAL A 84 19.42 -1.35 24.91
C VAL A 84 18.55 -2.62 25.03
N ARG A 85 17.31 -2.49 25.54
CA ARG A 85 16.47 -3.61 26.04
C ARG A 85 15.22 -3.82 25.18
N ASN A 86 15.33 -4.62 24.13
CA ASN A 86 14.17 -4.99 23.30
C ASN A 86 13.34 -6.14 23.93
N PRO A 87 12.02 -5.97 24.20
CA PRO A 87 11.19 -6.99 24.86
C PRO A 87 11.12 -8.34 24.15
N TYR A 88 11.27 -8.36 22.82
CA TYR A 88 11.30 -9.62 22.07
C TYR A 88 12.49 -10.49 22.47
N LEU A 89 13.69 -9.91 22.54
CA LEU A 89 14.92 -10.65 22.84
C LEU A 89 14.99 -11.06 24.32
N GLN A 90 14.45 -10.21 25.22
CA GLN A 90 14.55 -10.43 26.66
C GLN A 90 13.48 -11.35 27.23
N SER A 91 12.28 -11.37 26.63
CA SER A 91 11.14 -12.08 27.22
C SER A 91 10.43 -13.00 26.23
N TRP A 92 10.17 -12.56 24.99
CA TRP A 92 9.35 -13.36 24.07
C TRP A 92 10.10 -14.55 23.48
N PHE A 93 11.37 -14.36 23.10
CA PHE A 93 12.19 -15.43 22.54
C PHE A 93 12.57 -16.49 23.59
N PRO A 94 13.07 -16.15 24.80
CA PRO A 94 13.31 -17.16 25.84
C PRO A 94 12.05 -17.94 26.24
N LEU A 95 10.89 -17.28 26.33
CA LEU A 95 9.61 -17.92 26.62
C LEU A 95 9.18 -18.88 25.50
N SER A 96 9.42 -18.52 24.23
CA SER A 96 9.03 -19.38 23.11
C SER A 96 9.83 -20.68 23.05
N LEU A 97 11.10 -20.67 23.46
CA LEU A 97 11.90 -21.89 23.61
C LEU A 97 11.34 -22.88 24.64
N GLN A 98 10.33 -22.49 25.43
CA GLN A 98 9.67 -23.30 26.44
C GLN A 98 8.19 -23.58 26.14
N ASP A 99 7.64 -23.08 25.01
CA ASP A 99 6.22 -23.22 24.67
C ASP A 99 6.01 -23.67 23.21
N SER A 100 5.41 -24.85 23.07
CA SER A 100 5.23 -25.55 21.79
C SER A 100 4.20 -24.91 20.86
N ALA A 101 3.37 -23.98 21.34
CA ALA A 101 2.54 -23.14 20.49
C ALA A 101 3.28 -21.85 20.08
N LEU A 102 3.90 -21.16 21.04
CA LEU A 102 4.52 -19.85 20.79
C LEU A 102 5.72 -19.91 19.83
N PHE A 103 6.57 -20.95 19.91
CA PHE A 103 7.73 -21.07 19.02
C PHE A 103 7.37 -21.12 17.52
N PRO A 104 6.52 -22.06 17.05
CA PRO A 104 6.09 -22.07 15.65
C PRO A 104 5.23 -20.83 15.30
N ALA A 105 4.54 -20.22 16.27
CA ALA A 105 3.77 -18.99 16.02
C ALA A 105 4.69 -17.83 15.63
N LEU A 106 5.78 -17.63 16.38
CA LEU A 106 6.78 -16.62 16.06
C LEU A 106 7.37 -16.84 14.67
N LEU A 107 7.72 -18.08 14.30
CA LEU A 107 8.23 -18.41 12.97
C LEU A 107 7.19 -18.14 11.87
N SER A 108 5.93 -18.52 12.06
CA SER A 108 4.83 -18.22 11.14
C SER A 108 4.71 -16.72 10.90
N SER A 109 4.64 -15.91 11.96
CA SER A 109 4.55 -14.44 11.86
C SER A 109 5.82 -13.79 11.29
N THR A 110 7.00 -14.42 11.42
CA THR A 110 8.22 -13.99 10.71
C THR A 110 8.03 -14.17 9.20
N LEU A 111 7.54 -15.33 8.79
CA LEU A 111 7.45 -15.69 7.38
C LEU A 111 6.36 -14.89 6.67
N THR A 112 5.23 -14.58 7.31
CA THR A 112 4.25 -13.62 6.77
C THR A 112 4.84 -12.21 6.65
N HIS A 113 5.68 -11.77 7.59
CA HIS A 113 6.38 -10.47 7.52
C HIS A 113 7.34 -10.42 6.32
N ARG A 114 8.15 -11.47 6.15
CA ARG A 114 9.11 -11.58 5.06
C ARG A 114 8.42 -11.64 3.70
N ARG A 115 7.38 -12.48 3.56
CA ARG A 115 6.55 -12.57 2.36
C ARG A 115 5.97 -11.21 1.95
N ALA A 116 5.43 -10.46 2.92
CA ALA A 116 4.90 -9.12 2.67
C ALA A 116 5.98 -8.12 2.21
N ARG A 117 7.21 -8.19 2.74
CA ARG A 117 8.33 -7.37 2.25
C ARG A 117 8.76 -7.72 0.83
N CYS A 118 8.81 -8.99 0.45
CA CYS A 118 9.08 -9.38 -0.94
C CYS A 118 8.02 -8.84 -1.91
N LEU A 119 6.74 -8.90 -1.53
CA LEU A 119 5.64 -8.36 -2.34
C LEU A 119 5.70 -6.84 -2.51
N LEU A 120 6.05 -6.11 -1.45
CA LEU A 120 6.24 -4.64 -1.50
C LEU A 120 7.49 -4.20 -2.28
N GLY A 121 8.31 -5.13 -2.78
CA GLY A 121 9.54 -4.82 -3.52
C GLY A 121 10.74 -4.45 -2.65
N ASP A 122 10.67 -4.66 -1.33
CA ASP A 122 11.81 -4.46 -0.40
C ASP A 122 12.88 -5.57 -0.55
N GLU A 123 12.52 -6.72 -1.12
CA GLU A 123 13.39 -7.86 -1.45
C GLU A 123 13.05 -8.34 -2.87
N SER A 124 13.89 -9.18 -3.49
CA SER A 124 13.57 -9.72 -4.83
C SER A 124 12.27 -10.55 -4.78
N PRO A 125 11.39 -10.50 -5.80
CA PRO A 125 10.18 -11.31 -5.82
C PRO A 125 10.43 -12.80 -5.58
N ASP A 126 11.54 -13.32 -6.13
CA ASP A 126 11.96 -14.72 -5.99
C ASP A 126 12.58 -15.05 -4.62
N SER A 127 12.75 -14.06 -3.72
CA SER A 127 13.33 -14.28 -2.38
C SER A 127 12.43 -15.07 -1.43
N PHE A 128 11.14 -15.20 -1.70
CA PHE A 128 10.21 -16.04 -0.91
C PHE A 128 9.78 -17.24 -1.73
N ASP A 129 10.56 -18.32 -1.65
CA ASP A 129 10.47 -19.48 -2.53
C ASP A 129 9.34 -20.47 -2.14
N GLN A 130 9.33 -21.66 -2.75
CA GLN A 130 8.38 -22.72 -2.39
C GLN A 130 8.69 -23.34 -1.01
N GLN A 131 9.95 -23.38 -0.60
CA GLN A 131 10.38 -23.91 0.69
C GLN A 131 9.92 -23.00 1.84
N ASP A 132 10.02 -21.68 1.67
CA ASP A 132 9.46 -20.67 2.60
C ASP A 132 7.93 -20.78 2.72
N ARG A 133 7.22 -21.05 1.62
CA ARG A 133 5.76 -21.28 1.61
C ARG A 133 5.37 -22.53 2.40
N LEU A 134 6.01 -23.66 2.13
CA LEU A 134 5.78 -24.92 2.85
C LEU A 134 6.14 -24.80 4.34
N PHE A 135 7.24 -24.10 4.66
CA PHE A 135 7.67 -23.87 6.03
C PHE A 135 6.70 -22.97 6.82
N LEU A 136 6.15 -21.93 6.17
CA LEU A 136 5.08 -21.10 6.75
C LEU A 136 3.84 -21.94 7.05
N ALA A 137 3.38 -22.76 6.10
CA ALA A 137 2.23 -23.64 6.30
C ALA A 137 2.45 -24.62 7.46
N SER A 138 3.64 -25.24 7.55
CA SER A 138 4.00 -26.12 8.66
C SER A 138 4.00 -25.39 10.02
N CYS A 139 4.66 -24.22 10.11
CA CYS A 139 4.67 -23.41 11.33
C CYS A 139 3.26 -23.02 11.79
N TYR A 140 2.42 -22.57 10.84
CA TYR A 140 1.02 -22.25 11.11
C TYR A 140 0.24 -23.47 11.63
N ALA A 141 0.33 -24.61 10.94
CA ALA A 141 -0.36 -25.84 11.30
C ALA A 141 0.10 -26.42 12.65
N HIS A 142 1.39 -26.33 12.98
CA HIS A 142 1.90 -26.70 14.31
C HIS A 142 1.33 -25.80 15.41
N THR A 143 1.31 -24.49 15.16
CA THR A 143 0.75 -23.50 16.10
C THR A 143 -0.72 -23.77 16.39
N VAL A 144 -1.55 -23.92 15.35
CA VAL A 144 -3.00 -24.17 15.50
C VAL A 144 -3.28 -25.50 16.21
N ARG A 145 -2.52 -26.56 15.91
CA ARG A 145 -2.63 -27.85 16.62
C ARG A 145 -2.29 -27.72 18.11
N ALA A 146 -1.18 -27.08 18.46
CA ALA A 146 -0.78 -26.87 19.86
C ALA A 146 -1.78 -25.99 20.62
N LEU A 147 -2.24 -24.89 20.02
CA LEU A 147 -3.26 -23.99 20.58
C LEU A 147 -4.60 -24.71 20.81
N ASN A 148 -5.10 -25.45 19.82
CA ASN A 148 -6.34 -26.22 19.97
C ASN A 148 -6.20 -27.33 21.03
N GLY A 149 -5.01 -27.91 21.22
CA GLY A 149 -4.72 -28.81 22.33
C GLY A 149 -4.82 -28.12 23.70
N ALA A 150 -4.14 -26.98 23.85
CA ALA A 150 -4.14 -26.19 25.09
C ALA A 150 -5.55 -25.66 25.46
N MET A 151 -6.38 -25.32 24.48
CA MET A 151 -7.75 -24.80 24.69
C MET A 151 -8.82 -25.88 24.96
N ARG A 152 -8.46 -27.17 25.05
CA ARG A 152 -9.40 -28.23 25.48
C ARG A 152 -9.72 -28.18 26.97
N GLN A 153 -8.82 -27.65 27.79
CA GLN A 153 -9.03 -27.47 29.22
C GLN A 153 -9.79 -26.17 29.51
N PRO A 154 -10.57 -26.08 30.62
CA PRO A 154 -11.17 -24.83 31.05
C PRO A 154 -10.10 -23.73 31.23
N LEU A 155 -10.29 -22.59 30.55
CA LEU A 155 -9.38 -21.44 30.61
C LEU A 155 -9.55 -20.68 31.94
N GLN A 156 -9.11 -21.30 33.05
CA GLN A 156 -9.11 -20.69 34.38
C GLN A 156 -7.93 -19.73 34.60
N ASP A 157 -6.80 -19.94 33.89
CA ASP A 157 -5.70 -18.98 33.79
C ASP A 157 -5.20 -18.87 32.34
N VAL A 158 -5.32 -17.68 31.76
CA VAL A 158 -4.89 -17.42 30.39
C VAL A 158 -3.43 -16.95 30.40
N ARG A 159 -2.51 -17.89 30.16
CA ARG A 159 -1.06 -17.63 30.04
C ARG A 159 -0.76 -16.59 28.94
N ASP A 160 0.20 -15.69 29.18
CA ASP A 160 0.64 -14.71 28.18
C ASP A 160 1.27 -15.35 26.94
N ALA A 161 1.91 -16.51 27.08
CA ALA A 161 2.39 -17.31 25.95
C ALA A 161 1.26 -17.66 24.97
N THR A 162 0.08 -18.04 25.48
CA THR A 162 -1.10 -18.36 24.66
C THR A 162 -1.63 -17.11 23.95
N ILE A 163 -1.71 -15.97 24.63
CA ILE A 163 -2.14 -14.70 24.04
C ILE A 163 -1.16 -14.27 22.93
N LEU A 164 0.14 -14.34 23.19
CA LEU A 164 1.17 -13.97 22.22
C LEU A 164 1.20 -14.93 21.02
N ALA A 165 1.00 -16.23 21.23
CA ALA A 165 0.88 -17.20 20.15
C ALA A 165 -0.33 -16.91 19.24
N VAL A 166 -1.50 -16.55 19.81
CA VAL A 166 -2.67 -16.13 19.01
C VAL A 166 -2.44 -14.78 18.33
N LEU A 167 -1.74 -13.82 18.97
CA LEU A 167 -1.35 -12.55 18.33
C LEU A 167 -0.52 -12.79 17.06
N MET A 168 0.38 -13.78 17.05
CA MET A 168 1.17 -14.13 15.86
C MET A 168 0.32 -14.73 14.71
N LEU A 169 -0.95 -15.08 14.97
CA LEU A 169 -1.87 -15.67 13.98
C LEU A 169 -3.03 -14.76 13.55
N VAL A 170 -3.13 -13.50 14.00
CA VAL A 170 -4.25 -12.58 13.64
C VAL A 170 -4.20 -12.05 12.19
N GLU A 171 -3.39 -12.69 11.36
CA GLU A 171 -3.14 -12.40 9.96
C GLU A 171 -3.24 -13.71 9.18
N SER A 172 -3.72 -13.65 7.94
CA SER A 172 -3.77 -14.83 7.09
C SER A 172 -2.35 -15.32 6.76
N PRO A 173 -2.07 -16.63 6.80
CA PRO A 173 -0.83 -17.20 6.22
C PRO A 173 -0.85 -17.13 4.68
N THR A 174 -2.05 -17.04 4.08
CA THR A 174 -2.24 -16.82 2.64
C THR A 174 -2.26 -15.33 2.32
N ILE A 175 -2.05 -14.99 1.04
CA ILE A 175 -2.14 -13.61 0.54
C ILE A 175 -2.87 -13.68 -0.80
N GLN A 176 -3.84 -12.79 -1.01
CA GLN A 176 -4.55 -12.63 -2.28
C GLN A 176 -3.58 -12.31 -3.43
N SER A 177 -3.44 -13.24 -4.37
CA SER A 177 -2.48 -13.14 -5.48
C SER A 177 -2.88 -12.11 -6.55
N GLU A 178 -4.11 -11.61 -6.52
CA GLU A 178 -4.67 -10.72 -7.55
C GLU A 178 -4.36 -9.23 -7.32
N ARG A 179 -3.82 -8.87 -6.15
CA ARG A 179 -3.53 -7.47 -5.82
C ARG A 179 -2.31 -6.97 -6.61
N ASP A 180 -2.43 -5.76 -7.17
CA ASP A 180 -1.28 -5.06 -7.77
C ASP A 180 -0.35 -4.52 -6.66
N TRP A 181 0.64 -5.33 -6.29
CA TRP A 181 1.68 -4.96 -5.34
C TRP A 181 2.68 -3.93 -5.88
N THR A 182 2.69 -3.68 -7.19
CA THR A 182 3.55 -2.67 -7.83
C THR A 182 2.94 -1.26 -7.81
N LYS A 183 1.67 -1.15 -7.40
CA LYS A 183 0.93 0.10 -7.31
C LYS A 183 1.66 1.12 -6.44
N SER A 184 1.98 2.27 -7.04
CA SER A 184 2.58 3.39 -6.29
C SER A 184 1.56 4.05 -5.37
N PRO A 185 1.94 4.45 -4.14
CA PRO A 185 1.05 5.16 -3.23
C PRO A 185 0.72 6.56 -3.75
N VAL A 186 -0.56 6.93 -3.64
CA VAL A 186 -1.10 8.21 -4.15
C VAL A 186 -0.65 9.41 -3.30
N PHE A 187 -0.46 9.20 -1.99
CA PHE A 187 0.14 10.16 -1.06
C PHE A 187 1.62 9.82 -0.81
N GLN A 188 2.48 10.84 -0.81
CA GLN A 188 3.94 10.71 -0.71
C GLN A 188 4.45 10.72 0.75
N ALA A 189 3.68 10.15 1.68
CA ALA A 189 3.98 10.20 3.11
C ALA A 189 5.40 9.77 3.48
N PRO A 190 6.09 10.51 4.38
CA PRO A 190 7.30 10.03 5.03
C PRO A 190 6.97 8.91 6.03
N LEU A 191 7.99 8.37 6.72
CA LEU A 191 7.84 7.47 7.88
C LEU A 191 6.98 6.19 7.65
N ARG A 192 6.71 5.78 6.41
CA ARG A 192 5.90 4.58 6.08
C ARG A 192 6.38 3.28 6.73
N GLY A 193 7.68 3.16 6.96
CA GLY A 193 8.30 2.03 7.64
C GLY A 193 8.38 2.16 9.16
N MET A 194 7.85 3.23 9.76
CA MET A 194 7.83 3.41 11.21
C MET A 194 6.92 2.37 11.85
N GLN A 195 7.44 1.63 12.83
CA GLN A 195 6.79 0.44 13.40
C GLN A 195 6.44 -0.65 12.38
N TRP A 196 7.18 -0.75 11.25
CA TRP A 196 6.86 -1.64 10.13
C TRP A 196 5.43 -1.47 9.56
N LEU A 197 4.83 -0.29 9.69
CA LEU A 197 3.42 -0.06 9.31
C LEU A 197 3.12 -0.44 7.85
N ASN A 198 4.02 -0.15 6.91
CA ASN A 198 3.90 -0.62 5.52
C ASN A 198 3.79 -2.15 5.42
N VAL A 199 4.63 -2.92 6.12
CA VAL A 199 4.61 -4.38 6.07
C VAL A 199 3.38 -4.93 6.80
N HIS A 200 3.08 -4.39 7.98
CA HIS A 200 1.91 -4.76 8.75
C HIS A 200 0.59 -4.46 8.01
N GLY A 201 0.52 -3.35 7.28
CA GLY A 201 -0.61 -2.97 6.43
C GLY A 201 -0.75 -3.81 5.17
N ALA A 202 0.31 -4.51 4.72
CA ALA A 202 0.26 -5.43 3.60
C ALA A 202 -0.32 -6.81 3.95
N ARG A 203 -0.42 -7.15 5.24
CA ARG A 203 -0.87 -8.47 5.73
C ARG A 203 -2.38 -8.48 5.99
N GLU A 204 -3.05 -9.47 5.42
CA GLU A 204 -4.51 -9.61 5.46
C GLU A 204 -5.01 -10.03 6.87
N PRO A 205 -5.98 -9.33 7.48
CA PRO A 205 -6.51 -9.68 8.81
C PRO A 205 -7.22 -11.03 8.86
N HIS A 206 -6.90 -11.89 9.84
CA HIS A 206 -7.61 -13.15 10.07
C HIS A 206 -8.68 -12.97 11.17
N GLN A 207 -9.91 -12.63 10.79
CA GLN A 207 -10.97 -12.23 11.72
C GLN A 207 -11.21 -13.22 12.88
N ALA A 208 -11.27 -14.53 12.63
CA ALA A 208 -11.50 -15.51 13.70
C ALA A 208 -10.40 -15.51 14.78
N HIS A 209 -9.14 -15.33 14.39
CA HIS A 209 -8.00 -15.25 15.31
C HIS A 209 -7.97 -13.90 16.04
N GLN A 210 -8.34 -12.80 15.38
CA GLN A 210 -8.49 -11.51 16.05
C GLN A 210 -9.59 -11.55 17.11
N SER A 211 -10.76 -12.13 16.80
CA SER A 211 -11.85 -12.30 17.77
C SER A 211 -11.44 -13.23 18.93
N GLY A 212 -10.70 -14.30 18.63
CA GLY A 212 -10.08 -15.17 19.63
C GLY A 212 -9.11 -14.41 20.54
N LEU A 213 -8.20 -13.61 19.98
CA LEU A 213 -7.26 -12.77 20.72
C LEU A 213 -8.00 -11.81 21.66
N CYS A 214 -8.98 -11.07 21.13
CA CYS A 214 -9.76 -10.11 21.93
C CYS A 214 -10.48 -10.83 23.07
N ARG A 215 -11.01 -12.04 22.85
CA ARG A 215 -11.64 -12.84 23.91
C ARG A 215 -10.63 -13.32 24.96
N LEU A 216 -9.43 -13.72 24.58
CA LEU A 216 -8.37 -14.11 25.53
C LEU A 216 -7.90 -12.91 26.37
N VAL A 217 -7.78 -11.72 25.76
CA VAL A 217 -7.46 -10.48 26.48
C VAL A 217 -8.58 -10.12 27.47
N GLN A 218 -9.85 -10.25 27.09
CA GLN A 218 -10.99 -10.07 28.01
C GLN A 218 -10.96 -11.07 29.17
N LEU A 219 -10.73 -12.36 28.89
CA LEU A 219 -10.65 -13.41 29.93
C LEU A 219 -9.49 -13.17 30.90
N LYS A 220 -8.39 -12.57 30.44
CA LYS A 220 -7.28 -12.15 31.31
C LYS A 220 -7.58 -10.89 32.15
N GLY A 221 -8.69 -10.19 31.90
CA GLY A 221 -9.04 -8.94 32.58
C GLY A 221 -8.51 -7.67 31.89
N GLY A 222 -8.26 -7.72 30.58
CA GLY A 222 -7.87 -6.58 29.75
C GLY A 222 -6.36 -6.45 29.51
N LEU A 223 -5.98 -5.53 28.63
CA LEU A 223 -4.56 -5.27 28.28
C LEU A 223 -3.65 -5.00 29.50
N PRO A 224 -4.07 -4.26 30.56
CA PRO A 224 -3.23 -4.03 31.75
C PRO A 224 -2.94 -5.27 32.60
N ARG A 225 -3.58 -6.42 32.34
CA ARG A 225 -3.33 -7.68 33.05
C ARG A 225 -2.33 -8.59 32.32
N ILE A 226 -1.88 -8.21 31.14
CA ILE A 226 -0.80 -8.89 30.40
C ILE A 226 0.52 -8.44 31.03
N GLN A 227 1.29 -9.39 31.57
CA GLN A 227 2.52 -9.12 32.31
C GLN A 227 3.77 -9.22 31.42
N LEU A 228 3.70 -9.97 30.33
CA LEU A 228 4.80 -10.13 29.39
C LEU A 228 5.11 -8.80 28.68
N PRO A 229 6.31 -8.18 28.88
CA PRO A 229 6.59 -6.82 28.44
C PRO A 229 6.38 -6.60 26.93
N GLY A 230 5.82 -5.44 26.58
CA GLY A 230 5.55 -5.04 25.19
C GLY A 230 4.39 -5.77 24.49
N VAL A 231 3.84 -6.86 25.05
CA VAL A 231 2.76 -7.62 24.39
C VAL A 231 1.47 -6.81 24.30
N ALA A 232 1.10 -6.07 25.36
CA ALA A 232 -0.09 -5.23 25.35
C ALA A 232 -0.05 -4.14 24.25
N ALA A 233 1.11 -3.48 24.08
CA ALA A 233 1.35 -2.51 23.02
C ALA A 233 1.31 -3.16 21.62
N ALA A 234 1.94 -4.32 21.45
CA ALA A 234 1.92 -5.07 20.19
C ALA A 234 0.51 -5.54 19.79
N ILE A 235 -0.32 -5.95 20.76
CA ILE A 235 -1.75 -6.24 20.53
C ILE A 235 -2.47 -4.97 20.08
N SER A 236 -2.36 -3.87 20.83
CA SER A 236 -3.07 -2.62 20.55
C SER A 236 -2.73 -2.11 19.14
N PHE A 237 -1.44 -2.08 18.77
CA PHE A 237 -1.00 -1.73 17.43
C PHE A 237 -1.53 -2.69 16.35
N ARG A 238 -1.47 -4.02 16.56
CA ARG A 238 -1.91 -4.98 15.53
C ARG A 238 -3.42 -4.94 15.30
N VAL A 239 -4.23 -4.83 16.36
CA VAL A 239 -5.69 -4.71 16.19
C VAL A 239 -6.08 -3.36 15.58
N LEU A 240 -5.30 -2.30 15.82
CA LEU A 240 -5.48 -0.99 15.18
C LEU A 240 -5.19 -1.04 13.67
N VAL A 241 -4.10 -1.71 13.25
CA VAL A 241 -3.79 -1.92 11.82
C VAL A 241 -4.91 -2.73 11.16
N ASN A 242 -5.34 -3.83 11.78
CA ASN A 242 -6.44 -4.65 11.25
C ASN A 242 -7.74 -3.84 11.13
N ALA A 243 -8.13 -3.11 12.19
CA ALA A 243 -9.33 -2.29 12.22
C ALA A 243 -9.31 -1.17 11.16
N THR A 244 -8.14 -0.58 10.91
CA THR A 244 -7.96 0.40 9.83
C THR A 244 -8.12 -0.23 8.44
N LEU A 245 -7.56 -1.44 8.22
CA LEU A 245 -7.72 -2.19 6.97
C LEU A 245 -9.18 -2.60 6.70
N THR A 246 -9.93 -2.94 7.75
CA THR A 246 -11.35 -3.35 7.65
C THR A 246 -12.35 -2.21 7.83
N LEU A 247 -11.88 -0.96 7.97
CA LEU A 247 -12.70 0.22 8.24
C LEU A 247 -13.68 0.06 9.43
N SER A 248 -13.22 -0.61 10.48
CA SER A 248 -14.01 -0.87 11.69
C SER A 248 -13.41 -0.17 12.91
N ALA A 249 -14.20 -0.06 13.99
CA ALA A 249 -13.67 0.40 15.28
C ALA A 249 -12.60 -0.59 15.83
N PRO A 250 -11.54 -0.11 16.51
CA PRO A 250 -10.59 -0.96 17.21
C PRO A 250 -11.29 -1.73 18.35
N PRO A 251 -11.16 -3.06 18.44
CA PRO A 251 -11.90 -3.89 19.41
C PRO A 251 -11.34 -3.85 20.84
N LEU A 252 -10.25 -3.11 21.06
CA LEU A 252 -9.55 -2.98 22.33
C LEU A 252 -9.12 -1.51 22.53
N PRO A 253 -8.94 -1.05 23.79
CA PRO A 253 -8.45 0.29 24.06
C PRO A 253 -7.02 0.50 23.54
N PHE A 254 -6.66 1.77 23.34
CA PHE A 254 -5.28 2.14 23.07
C PHE A 254 -4.36 1.75 24.23
N HIS A 255 -3.16 1.26 23.89
CA HIS A 255 -2.11 0.97 24.86
C HIS A 255 -0.77 1.42 24.25
N PRO A 256 -0.07 2.37 24.88
CA PRO A 256 1.17 2.91 24.35
C PRO A 256 2.33 1.91 24.42
N LEU A 257 3.37 2.17 23.64
CA LEU A 257 4.67 1.54 23.73
C LEU A 257 5.42 2.00 24.98
N ALA A 258 5.40 3.29 25.30
CA ALA A 258 6.10 3.84 26.47
C ALA A 258 5.22 3.93 27.71
N GLU A 259 5.80 3.67 28.88
CA GLU A 259 5.20 4.03 30.15
C GLU A 259 5.22 5.55 30.30
N GLY A 260 4.11 6.14 30.75
CA GLY A 260 3.95 7.59 30.83
C GLY A 260 3.49 8.28 29.53
N SER A 261 3.48 7.60 28.37
CA SER A 261 2.90 8.16 27.13
C SER A 261 1.44 8.61 27.33
N PRO A 262 1.02 9.71 26.68
CA PRO A 262 -0.39 10.13 26.58
C PRO A 262 -1.34 8.98 26.22
N ARG A 263 -2.50 8.90 26.90
CA ARG A 263 -3.51 7.85 26.68
C ARG A 263 -4.74 8.34 25.94
N THR A 264 -4.97 9.66 25.92
CA THR A 264 -6.02 10.34 25.17
C THR A 264 -5.42 11.42 24.27
N VAL A 265 -6.13 11.78 23.18
CA VAL A 265 -5.66 12.86 22.29
C VAL A 265 -5.62 14.20 23.04
N ARG A 266 -6.53 14.41 24.01
CA ARG A 266 -6.46 15.52 24.97
C ARG A 266 -5.12 15.59 25.69
N ASP A 267 -4.71 14.49 26.35
CA ASP A 267 -3.42 14.43 27.04
C ASP A 267 -2.29 14.83 26.10
N PHE A 268 -2.25 14.28 24.88
CA PHE A 268 -1.21 14.57 23.88
C PHE A 268 -1.15 16.06 23.50
N LEU A 269 -2.30 16.70 23.29
CA LEU A 269 -2.41 18.13 22.99
C LEU A 269 -1.91 18.99 24.16
N ASP A 270 -2.27 18.62 25.39
CA ASP A 270 -1.91 19.35 26.61
C ASP A 270 -0.40 19.23 26.89
N HIS A 271 0.18 18.01 26.79
CA HIS A 271 1.64 17.78 26.95
C HIS A 271 2.48 18.58 25.95
N CYS A 272 1.97 18.84 24.74
CA CYS A 272 2.67 19.66 23.75
C CYS A 272 2.48 21.18 23.96
N SER A 273 1.45 21.57 24.72
CA SER A 273 1.10 22.98 24.96
C SER A 273 1.94 23.60 26.07
N ASP A 274 2.33 22.85 27.09
CA ASP A 274 3.12 23.34 28.24
C ASP A 274 4.55 23.82 27.90
N GLY A 275 5.00 23.65 26.65
CA GLY A 275 6.36 23.99 26.20
C GLY A 275 6.49 25.23 25.30
N ARG A 276 5.39 25.92 24.93
CA ARG A 276 5.41 27.09 24.01
C ARG A 276 4.08 27.86 24.05
N ASP A 277 4.08 29.11 23.58
CA ASP A 277 2.85 29.89 23.29
C ASP A 277 2.03 29.28 22.13
N ALA A 278 1.44 28.10 22.36
CA ALA A 278 0.63 27.36 21.37
C ALA A 278 -0.77 27.97 21.14
N ARG A 279 -1.04 29.18 21.68
CA ARG A 279 -2.35 29.85 21.60
C ARG A 279 -2.64 30.54 20.27
N SER A 280 -1.64 30.69 19.39
CA SER A 280 -1.78 31.46 18.14
C SER A 280 -2.33 30.67 16.95
N ASP A 281 -2.14 29.35 16.90
CA ASP A 281 -2.45 28.51 15.73
C ASP A 281 -3.51 27.42 16.04
N ARG A 282 -4.52 27.75 16.85
CA ARG A 282 -5.68 26.84 17.01
C ARG A 282 -6.46 26.78 15.70
N MET A 283 -6.86 25.56 15.33
CA MET A 283 -7.77 25.31 14.20
C MET A 283 -9.00 26.23 14.34
N PRO A 284 -9.52 26.84 13.25
CA PRO A 284 -10.76 27.62 13.32
C PRO A 284 -11.91 26.78 13.91
N SER A 285 -12.95 27.42 14.45
CA SER A 285 -14.12 26.70 14.97
C SER A 285 -14.96 26.15 13.81
N LEU A 286 -14.58 24.98 13.28
CA LEU A 286 -15.09 24.36 12.05
C LEU A 286 -16.56 23.89 12.12
N GLY A 287 -17.31 24.19 13.18
CA GLY A 287 -18.65 23.64 13.43
C GLY A 287 -18.66 22.13 13.69
N LEU A 288 -17.52 21.51 13.97
CA LEU A 288 -17.41 20.07 14.24
C LEU A 288 -17.92 19.70 15.63
N THR A 289 -18.27 18.42 15.82
CA THR A 289 -18.44 17.85 17.17
C THR A 289 -17.11 17.92 17.94
N PRO A 290 -17.13 18.04 19.29
CA PRO A 290 -15.90 18.10 20.09
C PRO A 290 -14.94 16.93 19.83
N ASP A 291 -15.49 15.74 19.66
CA ASP A 291 -14.76 14.51 19.34
C ASP A 291 -14.03 14.55 17.99
N LEU A 292 -14.67 15.11 16.95
CA LEU A 292 -14.01 15.33 15.66
C LEU A 292 -12.96 16.44 15.75
N ALA A 293 -13.29 17.56 16.40
CA ALA A 293 -12.38 18.69 16.56
C ALA A 293 -11.07 18.28 17.25
N GLU A 294 -11.15 17.53 18.36
CA GLU A 294 -9.97 17.01 19.07
C GLU A 294 -9.09 16.11 18.18
N VAL A 295 -9.69 15.25 17.37
CA VAL A 295 -8.95 14.42 16.40
C VAL A 295 -8.28 15.29 15.33
N PHE A 296 -8.98 16.29 14.79
CA PHE A 296 -8.42 17.22 13.80
C PHE A 296 -7.27 18.06 14.38
N GLU A 297 -7.35 18.52 15.63
CA GLU A 297 -6.26 19.17 16.37
C GLU A 297 -5.05 18.23 16.51
N GLY A 298 -5.27 16.99 16.96
CA GLY A 298 -4.21 15.98 17.09
C GLY A 298 -3.53 15.66 15.74
N MET A 299 -4.33 15.53 14.67
CA MET A 299 -3.84 15.32 13.31
C MET A 299 -3.00 16.50 12.80
N ALA A 300 -3.41 17.74 13.07
CA ALA A 300 -2.66 18.94 12.71
C ALA A 300 -1.32 19.02 13.46
N LEU A 301 -1.34 18.79 14.78
CA LEU A 301 -0.14 18.80 15.61
C LEU A 301 0.87 17.73 15.21
N TYR A 302 0.43 16.48 15.03
CA TYR A 302 1.30 15.40 14.58
C TYR A 302 1.83 15.65 13.14
N THR A 303 1.01 16.24 12.26
CA THR A 303 1.47 16.68 10.93
C THR A 303 2.61 17.70 11.03
N ALA A 304 2.49 18.69 11.93
CA ALA A 304 3.54 19.66 12.19
C ALA A 304 4.81 19.04 12.79
N ILE A 305 4.68 18.05 13.70
CA ILE A 305 5.83 17.30 14.25
C ILE A 305 6.57 16.56 13.12
N VAL A 306 5.84 15.86 12.23
CA VAL A 306 6.42 15.14 11.10
C VAL A 306 7.06 16.08 10.07
N ASP A 307 6.44 17.21 9.77
CA ASP A 307 6.97 18.26 8.87
C ASP A 307 8.30 18.83 9.39
N ARG A 308 8.34 19.20 10.68
CA ARG A 308 9.58 19.65 11.35
C ARG A 308 10.68 18.58 11.36
N TYR A 309 10.32 17.31 11.58
CA TYR A 309 11.26 16.19 11.45
C TYR A 309 11.80 16.05 10.02
N VAL A 310 10.94 16.10 8.99
CA VAL A 310 11.34 15.99 7.57
C VAL A 310 12.26 17.14 7.14
N ARG A 311 12.10 18.33 7.71
CA ARG A 311 13.01 19.49 7.52
C ARG A 311 14.34 19.37 8.27
N GLY A 312 14.50 18.39 9.14
CA GLY A 312 15.70 18.23 9.98
C GLY A 312 15.72 19.12 11.23
N GLU A 313 14.61 19.77 11.59
CA GLU A 313 14.51 20.58 12.82
C GLU A 313 14.49 19.71 14.09
N ILE A 314 14.17 18.42 13.96
CA ILE A 314 14.17 17.43 15.05
C ILE A 314 15.34 16.46 14.80
N ALA A 315 16.51 16.79 15.36
CA ALA A 315 17.76 16.07 15.10
C ALA A 315 17.79 14.62 15.64
N ARG A 316 17.02 14.33 16.70
CA ARG A 316 16.85 13.00 17.29
C ARG A 316 15.39 12.84 17.73
N PRO A 317 14.49 12.33 16.87
CA PRO A 317 13.12 12.08 17.27
C PRO A 317 13.06 10.92 18.28
N ASP A 318 12.20 11.02 19.28
CA ASP A 318 11.76 9.83 20.00
C ASP A 318 10.82 9.04 19.10
N THR A 319 11.34 7.97 18.51
CA THR A 319 10.56 7.13 17.58
C THR A 319 9.45 6.34 18.27
N GLN A 320 9.53 6.14 19.58
CA GLN A 320 8.53 5.44 20.38
C GLN A 320 7.36 6.39 20.68
N GLU A 321 7.67 7.62 21.09
CA GLU A 321 6.69 8.70 21.26
C GLU A 321 5.95 9.00 19.94
N MET A 322 6.68 9.16 18.82
CA MET A 322 6.05 9.38 17.50
C MET A 322 5.16 8.20 17.07
N CYS A 323 5.50 6.96 17.45
CA CYS A 323 4.62 5.81 17.22
C CYS A 323 3.35 5.91 18.07
N ASP A 324 3.47 6.26 19.35
CA ASP A 324 2.34 6.36 20.28
C ASP A 324 1.37 7.48 19.88
N GLN A 325 1.88 8.69 19.60
CA GLN A 325 1.09 9.83 19.11
C GLN A 325 0.29 9.45 17.85
N ARG A 326 0.97 8.87 16.84
CA ARG A 326 0.37 8.40 15.59
C ARG A 326 -0.72 7.35 15.83
N ASN A 327 -0.40 6.34 16.65
CA ASN A 327 -1.30 5.22 16.93
C ASN A 327 -2.52 5.67 17.74
N LEU A 328 -2.35 6.61 18.67
CA LEU A 328 -3.40 7.21 19.47
C LEU A 328 -4.40 8.02 18.63
N ILE A 329 -3.90 8.89 17.74
CA ILE A 329 -4.73 9.65 16.80
C ILE A 329 -5.52 8.69 15.90
N GLN A 330 -4.86 7.68 15.33
CA GLN A 330 -5.53 6.70 14.47
C GLN A 330 -6.55 5.86 15.25
N HIS A 331 -6.26 5.50 16.51
CA HIS A 331 -7.20 4.77 17.37
C HIS A 331 -8.45 5.61 17.63
N ARG A 332 -8.29 6.86 18.10
CA ARG A 332 -9.40 7.77 18.39
C ARG A 332 -10.25 8.03 17.14
N LEU A 333 -9.62 8.28 15.99
CA LEU A 333 -10.29 8.50 14.71
C LEU A 333 -11.12 7.28 14.26
N MET A 334 -10.55 6.07 14.33
CA MET A 334 -11.26 4.84 13.97
C MET A 334 -12.33 4.44 15.00
N SER A 335 -12.23 4.92 16.24
CA SER A 335 -13.26 4.76 17.28
C SER A 335 -14.44 5.74 17.14
N LEU A 336 -14.37 6.75 16.26
CA LEU A 336 -15.52 7.63 16.01
C LEU A 336 -16.59 6.89 15.19
N PRO A 337 -17.86 6.84 15.65
CA PRO A 337 -18.93 6.22 14.89
C PRO A 337 -19.16 6.96 13.56
N PRO A 338 -19.64 6.27 12.51
CA PRO A 338 -20.26 6.93 11.36
C PRO A 338 -21.41 7.81 11.84
N ALA A 339 -21.62 8.97 11.21
CA ALA A 339 -22.81 9.76 11.50
C ALA A 339 -24.05 9.13 10.86
N ASP A 340 -25.22 9.25 11.50
CA ASP A 340 -26.47 8.59 11.08
C ASP A 340 -27.03 9.11 9.74
N GLY A 341 -26.46 10.20 9.19
CA GLY A 341 -26.84 10.79 7.91
C GLY A 341 -28.23 11.45 7.88
N SER A 342 -28.88 11.57 9.04
CA SER A 342 -30.27 12.01 9.20
C SER A 342 -30.49 13.49 8.85
N SER A 343 -29.47 14.31 9.09
CA SER A 343 -29.47 15.76 8.89
C SER A 343 -28.33 16.22 7.97
N GLU A 344 -28.38 17.48 7.51
CA GLU A 344 -27.22 18.12 6.85
C GLU A 344 -25.98 18.09 7.74
N PHE A 345 -26.14 18.35 9.05
CA PHE A 345 -25.04 18.34 10.01
C PHE A 345 -24.37 16.95 10.15
N ASP A 346 -25.17 15.87 10.15
CA ASP A 346 -24.63 14.51 10.19
C ASP A 346 -23.81 14.20 8.93
N ARG A 347 -24.31 14.59 7.75
CA ARG A 347 -23.56 14.47 6.50
C ARG A 347 -22.26 15.26 6.54
N PHE A 348 -22.25 16.47 7.13
CA PHE A 348 -21.01 17.26 7.29
C PHE A 348 -20.00 16.53 8.15
N CYS A 349 -20.44 16.02 9.31
CA CYS A 349 -19.60 15.25 10.22
C CYS A 349 -19.03 14.00 9.55
N GLU A 350 -19.83 13.28 8.75
CA GLU A 350 -19.36 12.10 8.01
C GLU A 350 -18.38 12.45 6.88
N VAL A 351 -18.61 13.55 6.13
CA VAL A 351 -17.64 14.08 5.15
C VAL A 351 -16.30 14.37 5.82
N CYS A 352 -16.33 15.02 7.00
CA CYS A 352 -15.12 15.35 7.76
C CYS A 352 -14.42 14.10 8.30
N ARG A 353 -15.17 13.18 8.91
CA ARG A 353 -14.66 11.92 9.48
C ARG A 353 -14.02 11.04 8.40
N VAL A 354 -14.69 10.86 7.26
CA VAL A 354 -14.18 10.05 6.14
C VAL A 354 -12.97 10.71 5.49
N SER A 355 -12.98 12.03 5.30
CA SER A 355 -11.80 12.76 4.78
C SER A 355 -10.61 12.70 5.74
N ALA A 356 -10.86 12.73 7.06
CA ALA A 356 -9.84 12.50 8.08
C ALA A 356 -9.26 11.08 8.01
N ILE A 357 -10.09 10.05 7.83
CA ILE A 357 -9.63 8.65 7.65
C ILE A 357 -8.78 8.53 6.37
N ILE A 358 -9.22 9.14 5.25
CA ILE A 358 -8.45 9.15 4.00
C ILE A 358 -7.09 9.84 4.20
N TYR A 359 -7.06 11.03 4.82
CA TYR A 359 -5.83 11.74 5.10
C TYR A 359 -4.92 10.92 6.03
N SER A 360 -5.47 10.28 7.06
CA SER A 360 -4.68 9.48 7.98
C SER A 360 -4.07 8.26 7.28
N ILE A 361 -4.87 7.46 6.57
CA ILE A 361 -4.40 6.30 5.79
C ILE A 361 -3.43 6.71 4.67
N GLY A 362 -3.52 7.94 4.18
CA GLY A 362 -2.59 8.51 3.20
C GLY A 362 -1.29 9.05 3.79
N VAL A 363 -1.32 9.65 5.00
CA VAL A 363 -0.28 10.56 5.49
C VAL A 363 0.20 10.24 6.92
N ILE A 364 -0.70 10.17 7.90
CA ILE A 364 -0.36 9.99 9.33
C ILE A 364 -0.06 8.52 9.64
N PHE A 365 -0.96 7.63 9.23
CA PHE A 365 -0.92 6.18 9.37
C PHE A 365 -0.82 5.52 7.98
N PRO A 366 0.26 5.78 7.21
CA PRO A 366 0.32 5.44 5.79
C PRO A 366 0.30 3.92 5.52
N LEU A 367 -0.81 3.43 4.96
CA LEU A 367 -0.94 2.05 4.51
C LEU A 367 -0.41 1.85 3.07
N PRO A 368 0.00 0.62 2.68
CA PRO A 368 0.41 0.32 1.32
C PRO A 368 -0.67 0.58 0.28
N ALA A 369 -0.30 1.06 -0.91
CA ALA A 369 -1.24 1.37 -1.98
C ALA A 369 -2.08 0.17 -2.47
N ALA A 370 -1.53 -1.05 -2.34
CA ALA A 370 -2.15 -2.31 -2.70
C ALA A 370 -3.22 -2.78 -1.71
N THR A 371 -3.26 -2.23 -0.49
CA THR A 371 -4.13 -2.69 0.61
C THR A 371 -4.90 -1.57 1.30
N ALA A 372 -4.53 -0.31 1.10
CA ALA A 372 -5.23 0.85 1.64
C ALA A 372 -6.69 0.91 1.11
N PRO A 373 -7.70 0.95 1.99
CA PRO A 373 -9.12 0.87 1.63
C PRO A 373 -9.69 2.19 1.08
N PHE A 374 -8.98 2.87 0.16
CA PHE A 374 -9.41 4.15 -0.40
C PHE A 374 -10.71 4.07 -1.19
N SER A 375 -10.95 2.99 -1.95
CA SER A 375 -12.16 2.86 -2.80
C SER A 375 -13.48 2.97 -2.00
N PRO A 376 -13.72 2.18 -0.93
CA PRO A 376 -14.94 2.35 -0.12
C PRO A 376 -15.01 3.72 0.55
N LEU A 377 -13.89 4.27 1.07
CA LEU A 377 -13.88 5.62 1.67
C LEU A 377 -14.26 6.71 0.68
N VAL A 378 -13.72 6.68 -0.54
CA VAL A 378 -14.02 7.61 -1.63
C VAL A 378 -15.50 7.54 -2.01
N GLN A 379 -16.10 6.34 -2.04
CA GLN A 379 -17.51 6.17 -2.33
C GLN A 379 -18.41 6.64 -1.18
N THR A 380 -18.05 6.41 0.09
CA THR A 380 -18.77 6.98 1.25
C THR A 380 -18.70 8.50 1.26
N LEU A 381 -17.52 9.07 0.99
CA LEU A 381 -17.33 10.53 0.87
C LEU A 381 -18.17 11.12 -0.26
N ARG A 382 -18.14 10.52 -1.46
CA ARG A 382 -18.97 10.94 -2.59
C ARG A 382 -20.47 10.91 -2.25
N THR A 383 -20.91 9.87 -1.56
CA THR A 383 -22.32 9.69 -1.18
C THR A 383 -22.78 10.81 -0.23
N ASN A 384 -21.98 11.15 0.79
CA ASN A 384 -22.35 12.20 1.76
C ASN A 384 -22.21 13.62 1.20
N LEU A 385 -21.32 13.86 0.23
CA LEU A 385 -21.24 15.12 -0.52
C LEU A 385 -22.44 15.33 -1.47
N GLY A 386 -23.11 14.25 -1.87
CA GLY A 386 -24.24 14.27 -2.80
C GLY A 386 -23.86 14.57 -4.25
N ASP A 387 -24.84 14.42 -5.15
CA ASP A 387 -24.67 14.63 -6.60
C ASP A 387 -25.06 16.05 -7.07
N GLY A 388 -25.77 16.83 -6.24
CA GLY A 388 -26.14 18.23 -6.52
C GLY A 388 -24.98 19.24 -6.43
N PRO A 389 -25.22 20.53 -6.71
CA PRO A 389 -24.30 21.62 -6.39
C PRO A 389 -24.18 21.80 -4.87
N LEU A 390 -22.95 21.95 -4.35
CA LEU A 390 -22.72 22.12 -2.91
C LEU A 390 -23.35 23.42 -2.35
N GLU A 391 -23.67 24.41 -3.19
CA GLU A 391 -24.29 25.66 -2.71
C GLU A 391 -25.79 25.56 -2.43
N ALA A 392 -26.45 24.46 -2.85
CA ALA A 392 -27.91 24.28 -2.80
C ALA A 392 -28.40 23.26 -1.75
N GLY A 393 -27.53 22.82 -0.84
CA GLY A 393 -27.86 21.78 0.16
C GLY A 393 -26.97 21.78 1.41
N TRP A 394 -26.31 22.92 1.67
CA TRP A 394 -25.44 23.15 2.82
C TRP A 394 -25.65 24.59 3.31
N HIS A 395 -26.89 24.90 3.72
CA HIS A 395 -27.35 26.30 3.80
C HIS A 395 -26.95 27.06 5.07
N LEU A 396 -26.33 26.41 6.06
CA LEU A 396 -25.93 27.04 7.32
C LEU A 396 -24.53 26.57 7.80
N SER A 397 -23.67 27.54 8.15
CA SER A 397 -22.52 27.42 9.05
C SER A 397 -21.38 26.41 8.73
N VAL A 398 -21.31 25.82 7.53
CA VAL A 398 -20.17 24.98 7.14
C VAL A 398 -19.00 25.82 6.62
N ASP A 399 -17.79 25.60 7.16
CA ASP A 399 -16.58 26.26 6.68
C ASP A 399 -16.16 25.72 5.30
N LYS A 400 -16.14 26.61 4.29
CA LYS A 400 -15.78 26.28 2.90
C LYS A 400 -14.36 25.71 2.77
N SER A 401 -13.44 26.02 3.69
CA SER A 401 -12.08 25.47 3.69
C SER A 401 -12.05 23.96 3.99
N VAL A 402 -12.93 23.48 4.87
CA VAL A 402 -13.04 22.05 5.22
C VAL A 402 -13.60 21.26 4.04
N LEU A 403 -14.62 21.80 3.37
CA LEU A 403 -15.17 21.19 2.15
C LEU A 403 -14.13 21.16 1.03
N LEU A 404 -13.38 22.25 0.82
CA LEU A 404 -12.33 22.34 -0.19
C LEU A 404 -11.20 21.34 0.07
N TRP A 405 -10.80 21.18 1.33
CA TRP A 405 -9.86 20.17 1.78
C TRP A 405 -10.40 18.75 1.59
N SER A 406 -11.64 18.48 2.02
CA SER A 406 -12.31 17.17 1.87
C SER A 406 -12.42 16.74 0.40
N ILE A 407 -12.81 17.66 -0.49
CA ILE A 407 -12.85 17.43 -1.95
C ILE A 407 -11.45 17.15 -2.51
N THR A 408 -10.43 17.87 -2.04
CA THR A 408 -9.04 17.68 -2.50
C THR A 408 -8.47 16.33 -2.05
N ILE A 409 -8.63 15.98 -0.76
CA ILE A 409 -8.18 14.72 -0.17
C ILE A 409 -8.93 13.52 -0.78
N GLY A 410 -10.26 13.61 -0.89
CA GLY A 410 -11.08 12.63 -1.59
C GLY A 410 -10.70 12.46 -3.05
N GLY A 411 -10.45 13.58 -3.75
CA GLY A 411 -9.98 13.58 -5.12
C GLY A 411 -8.64 12.86 -5.28
N ILE A 412 -7.65 13.16 -4.43
CA ILE A 412 -6.33 12.48 -4.44
C ILE A 412 -6.50 10.97 -4.22
N ALA A 413 -7.32 10.56 -3.26
CA ALA A 413 -7.58 9.14 -2.98
C ALA A 413 -8.35 8.42 -4.10
N ALA A 414 -9.21 9.13 -4.83
CA ALA A 414 -9.90 8.64 -6.02
C ALA A 414 -8.99 8.48 -7.25
N PHE A 415 -7.66 8.63 -7.13
CA PHE A 415 -6.77 8.48 -8.28
C PHE A 415 -6.89 7.08 -8.92
N ALA A 416 -7.15 7.07 -10.23
CA ALA A 416 -7.43 5.89 -11.04
C ALA A 416 -8.70 5.11 -10.65
N THR A 417 -9.66 5.74 -9.97
CA THR A 417 -11.02 5.20 -9.75
C THR A 417 -12.08 5.97 -10.56
N PRO A 418 -13.27 5.40 -10.83
CA PRO A 418 -14.34 6.07 -11.57
C PRO A 418 -14.81 7.39 -10.92
N GLU A 419 -14.72 7.49 -9.59
CA GLU A 419 -15.22 8.64 -8.82
C GLU A 419 -14.36 9.90 -9.01
N ARG A 420 -13.12 9.77 -9.51
CA ARG A 420 -12.18 10.89 -9.73
C ARG A 420 -12.80 12.07 -10.45
N GLU A 421 -13.60 11.81 -11.48
CA GLU A 421 -14.22 12.86 -12.31
C GLU A 421 -15.21 13.74 -11.52
N ARG A 422 -15.89 13.17 -10.52
CA ARG A 422 -16.79 13.94 -9.63
C ARG A 422 -15.97 14.92 -8.79
N PHE A 423 -14.89 14.47 -8.14
CA PHE A 423 -14.01 15.34 -7.36
C PHE A 423 -13.33 16.42 -8.21
N VAL A 424 -12.86 16.08 -9.41
CA VAL A 424 -12.30 17.05 -10.39
C VAL A 424 -13.31 18.14 -10.74
N ARG A 425 -14.55 17.76 -11.08
CA ARG A 425 -15.65 18.69 -11.42
C ARG A 425 -16.04 19.57 -10.23
N THR A 426 -16.19 18.99 -9.04
CA THR A 426 -16.56 19.74 -7.82
C THR A 426 -15.45 20.69 -7.39
N LEU A 427 -14.19 20.27 -7.44
CA LEU A 427 -13.05 21.15 -7.17
C LEU A 427 -13.02 22.33 -8.13
N HIS A 428 -13.19 22.09 -9.43
CA HIS A 428 -13.25 23.15 -10.44
C HIS A 428 -14.30 24.21 -10.08
N GLY A 429 -15.55 23.80 -9.79
CA GLY A 429 -16.61 24.72 -9.37
C GLY A 429 -16.19 25.56 -8.16
N MET A 430 -15.86 24.91 -7.05
CA MET A 430 -15.44 25.59 -5.81
C MET A 430 -14.27 26.57 -6.03
N THR A 431 -13.33 26.25 -6.93
CA THR A 431 -12.19 27.12 -7.23
C THR A 431 -12.57 28.33 -8.09
N VAL A 432 -13.52 28.19 -9.02
CA VAL A 432 -14.09 29.32 -9.78
C VAL A 432 -14.89 30.22 -8.86
N ASP A 433 -15.77 29.65 -8.03
CA ASP A 433 -16.64 30.40 -7.11
C ASP A 433 -15.83 31.17 -6.04
N ALA A 434 -14.68 30.63 -5.63
CA ALA A 434 -13.74 31.28 -4.71
C ALA A 434 -12.70 32.18 -5.40
N GLY A 435 -12.75 32.35 -6.73
CA GLY A 435 -11.79 33.18 -7.49
C GLY A 435 -10.34 32.67 -7.48
N LEU A 436 -10.14 31.37 -7.22
CA LEU A 436 -8.83 30.74 -7.15
C LEU A 436 -8.33 30.37 -8.55
N SER A 437 -7.32 31.09 -9.04
CA SER A 437 -6.70 30.88 -10.35
C SER A 437 -5.32 30.19 -10.31
N GLU A 438 -4.73 30.03 -9.12
CA GLU A 438 -3.40 29.45 -8.94
C GLU A 438 -3.38 28.30 -7.92
N TRP A 439 -2.56 27.28 -8.20
CA TRP A 439 -2.22 26.24 -7.23
C TRP A 439 -1.62 26.84 -5.94
N SER A 440 -0.83 27.91 -6.06
CA SER A 440 -0.21 28.60 -4.92
C SER A 440 -1.25 29.09 -3.89
N THR A 441 -2.39 29.60 -4.38
CA THR A 441 -3.48 30.14 -3.56
C THR A 441 -4.37 29.03 -3.03
N LEU A 442 -4.73 28.04 -3.85
CA LEU A 442 -5.45 26.84 -3.36
C LEU A 442 -4.66 26.15 -2.24
N ARG A 443 -3.34 25.95 -2.42
CA ARG A 443 -2.48 25.31 -1.43
C ARG A 443 -2.46 26.07 -0.10
N LYS A 444 -2.47 27.41 -0.12
CA LYS A 444 -2.59 28.22 1.12
C LYS A 444 -3.90 27.92 1.85
N SER A 445 -5.03 27.87 1.15
CA SER A 445 -6.32 27.53 1.75
C SER A 445 -6.36 26.10 2.30
N LEU A 446 -5.75 25.14 1.60
CA LEU A 446 -5.68 23.73 2.05
C LEU A 446 -4.87 23.55 3.33
N LYS A 447 -3.87 24.42 3.57
CA LYS A 447 -3.04 24.42 4.78
C LYS A 447 -3.72 24.98 6.03
N MET A 448 -4.95 25.50 5.92
CA MET A 448 -5.78 25.79 7.10
C MET A 448 -6.29 24.51 7.78
N MET A 449 -6.19 23.37 7.08
CA MET A 449 -6.52 22.02 7.53
C MET A 449 -5.24 21.15 7.53
N PRO A 450 -5.25 19.94 8.12
CA PRO A 450 -4.06 19.08 8.15
C PRO A 450 -3.51 18.82 6.73
N TRP A 451 -2.31 19.32 6.44
CA TRP A 451 -1.70 19.23 5.11
C TRP A 451 -0.18 19.12 5.20
N LEU A 452 0.36 17.96 4.84
CA LEU A 452 1.80 17.73 4.79
C LEU A 452 2.28 17.93 3.35
N GLU A 453 2.99 19.03 3.08
CA GLU A 453 3.41 19.39 1.71
C GLU A 453 4.18 18.25 1.01
N SER A 454 5.12 17.61 1.73
CA SER A 454 5.92 16.50 1.21
C SER A 454 5.11 15.24 0.85
N ALA A 455 3.89 15.10 1.39
CA ALA A 455 3.00 13.98 1.11
C ALA A 455 1.90 14.32 0.09
N CYS A 456 1.36 15.53 0.14
CA CYS A 456 0.15 15.89 -0.59
C CYS A 456 0.39 16.72 -1.86
N ASP A 457 1.41 17.57 -1.90
CA ASP A 457 1.51 18.62 -2.94
C ASP A 457 1.54 18.05 -4.36
N ALA A 458 2.39 17.05 -4.63
CA ALA A 458 2.51 16.48 -5.98
C ALA A 458 1.22 15.80 -6.49
N ALA A 459 0.36 15.31 -5.58
CA ALA A 459 -0.91 14.70 -5.94
C ALA A 459 -2.06 15.72 -5.98
N GLY A 460 -2.02 16.73 -5.11
CA GLY A 460 -2.94 17.87 -5.09
C GLY A 460 -2.77 18.76 -6.32
N GLU A 461 -1.54 19.12 -6.68
CA GLU A 461 -1.24 19.88 -7.90
C GLU A 461 -1.68 19.12 -9.16
N LYS A 462 -1.55 17.79 -9.17
CA LYS A 462 -2.08 16.95 -10.26
C LYS A 462 -3.61 17.01 -10.34
N LEU A 463 -4.32 16.90 -9.22
CA LEU A 463 -5.78 17.05 -9.17
C LEU A 463 -6.23 18.45 -9.60
N TRP A 464 -5.53 19.48 -9.13
CA TRP A 464 -5.72 20.87 -9.54
C TRP A 464 -5.60 21.04 -11.06
N ASN A 465 -4.52 20.52 -11.66
CA ASN A 465 -4.30 20.60 -13.10
C ASN A 465 -5.39 19.87 -13.91
N GLU A 466 -5.94 18.77 -13.41
CA GLU A 466 -7.10 18.09 -14.00
C GLU A 466 -8.38 18.96 -13.89
N ALA A 467 -8.61 19.64 -12.75
CA ALA A 467 -9.73 20.56 -12.57
C ALA A 467 -9.64 21.80 -13.48
N GLN A 468 -8.46 22.41 -13.62
CA GLN A 468 -8.24 23.53 -14.54
C GLN A 468 -8.43 23.13 -16.02
N GLN A 469 -8.09 21.89 -16.39
CA GLN A 469 -8.35 21.37 -17.74
C GLN A 469 -9.84 21.04 -17.99
N PHE A 470 -10.60 20.72 -16.94
CA PHE A 470 -12.04 20.48 -17.05
C PHE A 470 -12.82 21.75 -17.44
N GLY A 471 -12.41 22.92 -16.92
CA GLY A 471 -13.00 24.21 -17.24
C GLY A 471 -12.64 24.79 -18.61
N GLN A 472 -11.54 24.33 -19.22
CA GLN A 472 -11.13 24.83 -20.52
C GLN A 472 -12.07 24.29 -21.63
N PRO A 473 -12.63 25.15 -22.48
CA PRO A 473 -13.36 24.68 -23.65
C PRO A 473 -12.39 23.84 -24.49
N LYS A 474 -12.76 22.58 -24.78
CA LYS A 474 -11.98 21.70 -25.67
C LYS A 474 -11.72 22.46 -26.96
N GLN A 475 -10.49 22.92 -27.16
CA GLN A 475 -10.10 23.55 -28.42
C GLN A 475 -10.32 22.51 -29.52
N VAL A 476 -11.36 22.73 -30.32
CA VAL A 476 -11.48 22.12 -31.64
C VAL A 476 -10.24 22.60 -32.36
N ARG A 477 -9.26 21.70 -32.55
CA ARG A 477 -8.03 22.01 -33.28
C ARG A 477 -8.44 22.48 -34.68
N SER A 478 -8.39 23.79 -34.89
CA SER A 478 -8.50 24.36 -36.22
C SER A 478 -7.39 23.73 -37.06
N SER A 479 -7.81 22.99 -38.08
CA SER A 479 -6.84 22.45 -39.04
C SER A 479 -6.09 23.64 -39.66
N PRO A 480 -4.76 23.60 -39.78
CA PRO A 480 -4.02 24.74 -40.31
C PRO A 480 -4.54 25.10 -41.70
N VAL A 481 -4.92 26.36 -41.88
CA VAL A 481 -5.36 26.89 -43.17
C VAL A 481 -4.24 26.69 -44.18
N ARG A 482 -4.45 25.78 -45.14
CA ARG A 482 -3.53 25.64 -46.27
C ARG A 482 -3.76 26.81 -47.23
N LEU A 483 -2.75 27.66 -47.36
CA LEU A 483 -2.63 28.61 -48.46
C LEU A 483 -2.72 27.84 -49.79
N THR A 484 -3.75 28.17 -50.58
CA THR A 484 -3.99 27.61 -51.91
C THR A 484 -3.31 28.47 -52.97
N TYR A 485 -2.25 27.95 -53.59
CA TYR A 485 -1.95 28.33 -54.98
C TYR A 485 -2.84 27.47 -55.89
N GLY A 486 -3.66 28.13 -56.71
CA GLY A 486 -4.65 27.46 -57.53
C GLY A 486 -4.29 27.40 -59.00
N THR A 487 -4.53 26.25 -59.62
CA THR A 487 -4.85 26.12 -61.05
C THR A 487 -5.93 25.05 -61.22
N ARG A 488 -7.20 25.52 -61.26
CA ARG A 488 -8.21 25.24 -62.31
C ARG A 488 -7.74 24.30 -63.46
N LEU A 489 -8.47 23.33 -64.02
CA LEU A 489 -9.85 22.76 -63.97
C LEU A 489 -9.73 21.27 -64.44
N ASP A 490 -10.65 20.29 -64.27
CA ASP A 490 -11.88 20.17 -63.47
C ASP A 490 -12.33 18.69 -63.31
N ASP A 491 -13.48 18.49 -62.65
CA ASP A 491 -14.46 17.39 -62.72
C ASP A 491 -14.10 15.89 -62.54
N VAL A 492 -14.58 15.39 -61.38
CA VAL A 492 -15.34 14.13 -61.17
C VAL A 492 -14.61 12.77 -61.10
N GLN A 493 -14.85 12.07 -59.97
CA GLN A 493 -14.46 10.69 -59.58
C GLN A 493 -12.97 10.45 -59.23
N GLY A 494 -12.59 9.68 -58.21
CA GLY A 494 -13.38 8.78 -57.35
C GLY A 494 -12.62 8.30 -56.08
N PRO A 495 -13.00 7.16 -55.45
CA PRO A 495 -12.65 6.86 -54.06
C PRO A 495 -11.18 6.46 -53.81
N ARG A 496 -10.70 6.74 -52.59
CA ARG A 496 -9.40 6.22 -52.07
C ARG A 496 -9.33 4.70 -52.23
N ARG A 497 -8.42 4.21 -53.08
CA ARG A 497 -8.21 2.76 -53.35
C ARG A 497 -7.76 2.02 -52.08
N ARG A 498 -8.70 1.40 -51.37
CA ARG A 498 -8.41 0.37 -50.37
C ARG A 498 -7.90 -0.87 -51.11
N THR A 499 -6.70 -1.37 -50.79
CA THR A 499 -6.27 -2.70 -51.27
C THR A 499 -7.32 -3.73 -50.86
N PRO A 500 -7.90 -4.49 -51.81
CA PRO A 500 -8.98 -5.41 -51.51
C PRO A 500 -8.50 -6.59 -50.63
N ALA A 501 -9.44 -7.22 -49.95
CA ALA A 501 -9.24 -8.55 -49.40
C ALA A 501 -8.98 -9.56 -50.55
N CYS A 502 -8.31 -10.68 -50.25
CA CYS A 502 -8.21 -11.80 -51.21
C CYS A 502 -9.61 -12.26 -51.64
N LEU A 503 -9.71 -12.88 -52.81
CA LEU A 503 -11.00 -13.28 -53.39
C LEU A 503 -11.81 -14.13 -52.41
N SER A 504 -11.17 -15.09 -51.73
CA SER A 504 -11.78 -16.02 -50.77
C SER A 504 -12.18 -15.40 -49.42
N CYS A 505 -11.57 -14.28 -48.99
CA CYS A 505 -12.07 -13.53 -47.83
C CYS A 505 -13.15 -12.53 -48.21
N ARG A 506 -13.06 -11.95 -49.42
CA ARG A 506 -14.06 -11.03 -49.96
C ARG A 506 -15.39 -11.74 -50.18
N SER A 507 -15.40 -12.92 -50.80
CA SER A 507 -16.62 -13.71 -51.02
C SER A 507 -17.28 -14.14 -49.71
N ARG A 508 -16.50 -14.34 -48.65
CA ARG A 508 -16.97 -14.72 -47.31
C ARG A 508 -17.27 -13.55 -46.37
N GLY A 509 -17.08 -12.30 -46.81
CA GLY A 509 -17.30 -11.11 -45.96
C GLY A 509 -16.38 -10.97 -44.75
N VAL A 510 -15.28 -11.75 -44.66
CA VAL A 510 -14.41 -11.81 -43.47
C VAL A 510 -13.18 -10.89 -43.59
N LYS A 511 -12.67 -10.44 -42.43
CA LYS A 511 -11.51 -9.53 -42.35
C LYS A 511 -10.23 -10.23 -42.83
N CYS A 512 -9.75 -9.84 -44.01
CA CYS A 512 -8.49 -10.32 -44.57
C CYS A 512 -7.29 -9.55 -43.99
N ASN A 513 -6.27 -10.27 -43.50
CA ASN A 513 -5.02 -9.67 -43.00
C ASN A 513 -4.02 -9.31 -44.13
N LYS A 514 -4.40 -9.49 -45.40
CA LYS A 514 -3.62 -9.17 -46.61
C LYS A 514 -2.31 -9.97 -46.80
N GLY A 515 -2.07 -11.02 -46.01
CA GLY A 515 -0.99 -11.99 -46.27
C GLY A 515 -1.29 -12.89 -47.47
N MET A 516 -0.28 -13.63 -47.92
CA MET A 516 -0.39 -14.64 -48.98
C MET A 516 0.33 -15.93 -48.55
N PRO A 517 -0.39 -17.04 -48.25
CA PRO A 517 -1.83 -17.08 -48.02
C PRO A 517 -2.24 -16.26 -46.78
N CYS A 518 -3.44 -15.68 -46.80
CA CYS A 518 -3.92 -14.87 -45.67
C CYS A 518 -4.36 -15.77 -44.50
N GLN A 519 -4.21 -15.32 -43.25
CA GLN A 519 -4.50 -16.17 -42.06
C GLN A 519 -5.95 -16.67 -42.02
N SER A 520 -6.89 -15.88 -42.53
CA SER A 520 -8.31 -16.28 -42.59
C SER A 520 -8.60 -17.31 -43.70
N CYS A 521 -7.76 -17.42 -44.73
CA CYS A 521 -7.80 -18.52 -45.68
C CYS A 521 -7.18 -19.79 -45.07
N VAL A 522 -6.00 -19.69 -44.47
CA VAL A 522 -5.30 -20.80 -43.81
C VAL A 522 -6.20 -21.45 -42.75
N LYS A 523 -6.82 -20.65 -41.86
CA LYS A 523 -7.71 -21.15 -40.80
C LYS A 523 -8.94 -21.94 -41.31
N HIS A 524 -9.32 -21.77 -42.57
CA HIS A 524 -10.52 -22.40 -43.14
C HIS A 524 -10.20 -23.32 -44.34
N GLY A 525 -8.92 -23.66 -44.56
CA GLY A 525 -8.52 -24.57 -45.63
C GLY A 525 -8.83 -24.10 -47.05
N THR A 526 -9.11 -22.80 -47.28
CA THR A 526 -9.46 -22.29 -48.62
C THR A 526 -8.26 -21.68 -49.35
N PRO A 527 -8.13 -21.89 -50.67
CA PRO A 527 -7.04 -21.30 -51.45
C PRO A 527 -7.14 -19.77 -51.42
N CYS A 528 -5.98 -19.10 -51.31
CA CYS A 528 -5.90 -17.65 -51.17
C CYS A 528 -5.28 -17.03 -52.42
N SER A 529 -6.07 -16.27 -53.18
CA SER A 529 -5.62 -15.59 -54.39
C SER A 529 -5.99 -14.11 -54.41
N TYR A 530 -5.13 -13.33 -55.05
CA TYR A 530 -5.36 -11.95 -55.48
C TYR A 530 -5.07 -11.95 -56.99
N GLY A 531 -5.97 -11.42 -57.82
CA GLY A 531 -5.80 -11.47 -59.28
C GLY A 531 -4.55 -10.73 -59.76
N ASN A 532 -3.88 -11.28 -60.78
CA ASN A 532 -2.60 -10.79 -61.29
C ASN A 532 -2.66 -9.34 -61.79
N ARG A 533 -1.54 -8.62 -61.58
CA ARG A 533 -1.16 -7.44 -62.36
C ARG A 533 0.36 -7.36 -62.45
N ASP A 534 0.82 -6.92 -63.61
CA ASP A 534 2.07 -7.29 -64.28
C ASP A 534 3.41 -6.95 -63.58
N ASP A 535 4.42 -7.70 -63.99
CA ASP A 535 5.81 -7.58 -63.57
C ASP A 535 6.47 -6.27 -64.02
N THR A 536 7.12 -5.59 -63.08
CA THR A 536 8.31 -4.76 -63.37
C THR A 536 9.33 -4.96 -62.26
N VAL A 537 10.35 -5.78 -62.53
CA VAL A 537 11.44 -6.08 -61.59
C VAL A 537 12.54 -5.02 -61.70
N VAL A 538 12.74 -4.25 -60.62
CA VAL A 538 13.93 -3.40 -60.38
C VAL A 538 14.30 -3.57 -58.90
N PRO A 539 15.58 -3.74 -58.52
CA PRO A 539 15.95 -4.71 -57.49
C PRO A 539 15.74 -4.26 -56.04
N ALA A 540 15.62 -5.25 -55.16
CA ALA A 540 15.47 -5.06 -53.73
C ALA A 540 16.67 -4.33 -53.10
N ARG A 541 16.44 -3.12 -52.60
CA ARG A 541 17.32 -2.51 -51.58
C ARG A 541 16.93 -3.02 -50.20
N VAL A 542 17.72 -3.95 -49.68
CA VAL A 542 17.74 -4.27 -48.26
C VAL A 542 18.24 -3.05 -47.48
N HIS A 543 17.39 -2.45 -46.67
CA HIS A 543 17.82 -1.69 -45.50
C HIS A 543 17.54 -2.59 -44.28
N ILE A 544 18.52 -3.40 -43.86
CA ILE A 544 19.56 -3.02 -42.89
C ILE A 544 18.92 -2.42 -41.64
N PHE A 545 19.06 -3.16 -40.54
CA PHE A 545 18.66 -2.75 -39.19
C PHE A 545 18.96 -1.28 -38.92
N SER A 546 17.95 -0.52 -38.47
CA SER A 546 18.21 0.82 -37.93
C SER A 546 19.00 0.66 -36.64
N ILE A 547 20.34 0.80 -36.71
CA ILE A 547 21.20 0.87 -35.53
C ILE A 547 20.73 2.07 -34.71
N ARG A 548 20.02 1.79 -33.61
CA ARG A 548 19.55 2.81 -32.68
C ARG A 548 20.77 3.45 -32.02
N LYS A 549 21.29 4.53 -32.60
CA LYS A 549 22.45 5.27 -32.07
C LYS A 549 22.23 5.54 -30.57
N GLN A 550 23.16 5.04 -29.76
CA GLN A 550 23.13 5.21 -28.31
C GLN A 550 23.58 6.63 -27.92
N PRO A 551 23.10 7.19 -26.80
CA PRO A 551 23.62 8.45 -26.26
C PRO A 551 25.12 8.33 -25.94
N CYS A 552 25.85 9.44 -25.87
CA CYS A 552 27.24 9.43 -25.40
C CYS A 552 27.33 9.11 -23.89
N GLN A 553 28.49 8.61 -23.42
CA GLN A 553 28.65 8.25 -22.01
C GLN A 553 28.45 9.46 -21.09
N LEU A 554 28.93 10.63 -21.48
CA LEU A 554 28.78 11.86 -20.71
C LEU A 554 27.31 12.30 -20.57
N CYS A 555 26.52 12.29 -21.65
CA CYS A 555 25.09 12.60 -21.55
C CYS A 555 24.33 11.55 -20.73
N LYS A 556 24.68 10.25 -20.85
CA LYS A 556 24.09 9.18 -20.04
C LYS A 556 24.41 9.38 -18.55
N ARG A 557 25.67 9.64 -18.19
CA ARG A 557 26.14 9.87 -16.81
C ARG A 557 25.55 11.15 -16.20
N ARG A 558 25.41 12.22 -16.98
CA ARG A 558 24.81 13.50 -16.57
C ARG A 558 23.27 13.51 -16.63
N LYS A 559 22.61 12.41 -17.06
CA LYS A 559 21.16 12.31 -17.27
C LYS A 559 20.56 13.41 -18.18
N VAL A 560 21.34 13.94 -19.12
CA VAL A 560 20.89 14.98 -20.08
C VAL A 560 20.59 14.40 -21.46
N ARG A 561 19.67 15.02 -22.19
CA ARG A 561 19.29 14.60 -23.55
C ARG A 561 20.50 14.66 -24.50
N CYS A 562 20.67 13.61 -25.30
CA CYS A 562 21.71 13.52 -26.32
C CYS A 562 21.05 13.55 -27.70
N ASP A 563 21.46 14.46 -28.58
CA ASP A 563 21.08 14.51 -30.00
C ASP A 563 21.60 13.29 -30.81
N LYS A 564 22.68 12.67 -30.31
CA LYS A 564 23.39 11.49 -30.87
C LYS A 564 24.28 11.83 -32.07
N GLU A 565 24.61 13.10 -32.23
CA GLU A 565 25.71 13.59 -33.07
C GLU A 565 27.06 13.37 -32.36
N ARG A 566 28.16 13.52 -33.11
CA ARG A 566 29.53 13.31 -32.63
C ARG A 566 30.42 14.46 -33.11
N PRO A 567 30.84 15.39 -32.23
CA PRO A 567 30.43 15.55 -30.83
C PRO A 567 28.96 16.02 -30.71
N CYS A 568 28.27 15.63 -29.63
CA CYS A 568 26.89 16.10 -29.39
C CYS A 568 26.89 17.54 -28.89
N GLN A 569 25.82 18.29 -29.17
CA GLN A 569 25.71 19.71 -28.82
C GLN A 569 25.86 19.96 -27.32
N ASN A 570 25.36 19.05 -26.47
CA ASN A 570 25.50 19.15 -25.02
C ASN A 570 26.92 18.87 -24.49
N CYS A 571 27.74 18.09 -25.22
CA CYS A 571 29.17 17.99 -24.93
C CYS A 571 29.93 19.22 -25.44
N LYS A 572 29.60 19.69 -26.66
CA LYS A 572 30.21 20.89 -27.27
C LYS A 572 29.98 22.15 -26.44
N LYS A 573 28.74 22.40 -25.99
CA LYS A 573 28.39 23.52 -25.10
C LYS A 573 29.03 23.45 -23.72
N ALA A 574 29.43 22.25 -23.26
CA ALA A 574 30.06 22.04 -21.97
C ALA A 574 31.60 22.00 -22.04
N GLY A 575 32.20 22.14 -23.22
CA GLY A 575 33.65 22.00 -23.40
C GLY A 575 34.18 20.58 -23.17
N LEU A 576 33.33 19.54 -23.29
CA LEU A 576 33.69 18.15 -22.95
C LEU A 576 33.86 17.27 -24.19
N THR A 577 34.84 16.37 -24.17
CA THR A 577 35.12 15.41 -25.25
C THR A 577 34.04 14.32 -25.34
N CYS A 578 33.30 14.25 -26.45
CA CYS A 578 32.12 13.39 -26.60
C CYS A 578 32.45 11.90 -26.87
N THR A 579 32.62 11.10 -25.83
CA THR A 579 32.96 9.66 -25.94
C THR A 579 31.77 8.76 -26.33
N PRO A 580 31.96 7.80 -27.26
CA PRO A 580 30.97 6.76 -27.58
C PRO A 580 30.57 5.93 -26.35
N LEU A 581 29.32 5.45 -26.33
CA LEU A 581 28.99 4.32 -25.46
C LEU A 581 29.60 3.08 -26.12
N SER A 582 30.61 2.48 -25.49
CA SER A 582 31.06 1.12 -25.81
C SER A 582 29.86 0.17 -25.73
N HIS A 583 29.81 -0.80 -26.64
CA HIS A 583 28.81 -1.86 -26.65
C HIS A 583 29.06 -2.90 -25.54
#